data_AF-A0A969UGL8-F1
#
_entry.id   AF-A0A969UGL8-F1
#
_cell.length_a   1.000
_cell.length_b   1.000
_cell.length_c   1.000
_cell.angle_alpha   90.00
_cell.angle_beta   90.00
_cell.angle_gamma   90.00
#
_symmetry.space_group_name_H-M   'P 1'
#
loop_
_entity.id
_entity.type
_entity.pdbx_description
1 polymer ?
#
loop_
_entity_poly.entity_id
_entity_poly.type
_entity_poly.pdbx_seq_one_letter_code
_entity_poly.pdbx_strand_id
1 'polypeptide(L)'
;MPDTTPNYSNYPDAYSQEDIQAILNLAIANHPTDEPLSRQQLWEIAAELDISNSMIQAAEKNWLDQKAIDHQRSAFNLVRRQKFQRKLTKYAIVNTFFVAFNFVLVGTLSWSLYILLFWGLGVALSGWKAYQSSGEEYERAFQRWSFQNEVKQTVATVWTKVQQVWQA
;
A
#
# COMPACT_ATOMS: atom_id res chain seq x y z
N MET A 1 12.36 24.20 -40.77
CA MET A 1 12.28 24.02 -39.30
C MET A 1 10.84 24.30 -38.90
N PRO A 2 10.10 23.36 -38.30
CA PRO A 2 8.76 23.67 -37.83
C PRO A 2 8.84 24.59 -36.62
N ASP A 3 8.08 25.68 -36.68
CA ASP A 3 7.94 26.68 -35.62
C ASP A 3 7.16 26.06 -34.46
N THR A 4 7.85 25.56 -33.43
CA THR A 4 7.22 25.02 -32.22
C THR A 4 6.99 26.15 -31.22
N THR A 5 6.32 27.23 -31.63
CA THR A 5 5.80 28.20 -30.68
C THR A 5 4.62 27.55 -29.96
N PRO A 6 4.70 27.29 -28.65
CA PRO A 6 3.58 26.72 -27.91
C PRO A 6 2.40 27.67 -28.01
N ASN A 7 1.26 27.14 -28.45
CA ASN A 7 0.04 27.93 -28.57
C ASN A 7 -0.49 28.23 -27.16
N TYR A 8 -0.15 29.41 -26.62
CA TYR A 8 -0.51 29.84 -25.27
C TYR A 8 -2.02 30.10 -25.07
N SER A 9 -2.84 30.06 -26.14
CA SER A 9 -4.28 30.34 -26.08
C SER A 9 -5.13 29.30 -25.34
N ASN A 10 -4.52 28.22 -24.83
CA ASN A 10 -5.22 27.10 -24.19
C ASN A 10 -4.81 26.87 -22.72
N TYR A 11 -4.07 27.80 -22.11
CA TYR A 11 -3.68 27.70 -20.70
C TYR A 11 -4.67 28.45 -19.80
N PRO A 12 -5.00 27.91 -18.61
CA PRO A 12 -5.77 28.64 -17.61
C PRO A 12 -5.05 29.92 -17.16
N ASP A 13 -5.80 31.01 -16.99
CA ASP A 13 -5.28 32.27 -16.43
C ASP A 13 -5.00 32.18 -14.92
N ALA A 14 -5.59 31.19 -14.24
CA ALA A 14 -5.38 30.92 -12.82
C ALA A 14 -5.35 29.41 -12.56
N TYR A 15 -4.46 28.99 -11.66
CA TYR A 15 -4.33 27.62 -11.20
C TYR A 15 -4.76 27.51 -9.75
N SER A 16 -5.43 26.42 -9.39
CA SER A 16 -5.66 26.07 -7.99
C SER A 16 -4.35 25.68 -7.31
N GLN A 17 -4.33 25.65 -5.98
CA GLN A 17 -3.16 25.20 -5.23
C GLN A 17 -2.83 23.73 -5.56
N GLU A 18 -3.86 22.91 -5.76
CA GLU A 18 -3.75 21.50 -6.16
C GLU A 18 -3.11 21.37 -7.55
N ASP A 19 -3.52 22.22 -8.50
CA ASP A 19 -2.95 22.24 -9.86
C ASP A 19 -1.48 22.65 -9.84
N ILE A 20 -1.13 23.70 -9.08
CA ILE A 20 0.26 24.16 -8.94
C ILE A 20 1.14 23.04 -8.38
N GLN A 21 0.68 22.35 -7.34
CA GLN A 21 1.43 21.24 -6.75
C GLN A 21 1.59 20.07 -7.73
N ALA A 22 0.55 19.74 -8.51
CA ALA A 22 0.60 18.68 -9.51
C ALA A 22 1.60 19.02 -10.64
N ILE A 23 1.56 20.25 -11.15
CA ILE A 23 2.48 20.73 -12.19
C ILE A 23 3.92 20.71 -11.68
N LEU A 24 4.17 21.17 -10.46
CA LEU A 24 5.50 21.16 -9.85
C LEU A 24 6.03 19.74 -9.65
N ASN A 25 5.19 18.83 -9.14
CA ASN A 25 5.56 17.41 -9.00
C ASN A 25 5.93 16.78 -10.35
N LEU A 26 5.18 17.08 -11.42
CA LEU A 26 5.50 16.62 -12.77
C LEU A 26 6.82 17.21 -13.28
N ALA A 27 7.08 18.49 -13.02
CA ALA A 27 8.33 19.13 -13.42
C ALA A 27 9.53 18.50 -12.70
N ILE A 28 9.44 18.27 -11.39
CA ILE A 28 10.49 17.65 -10.58
C ILE A 28 10.73 16.19 -11.01
N ALA A 29 9.67 15.41 -11.23
CA ALA A 29 9.80 14.00 -11.65
C ALA A 29 10.45 13.83 -13.02
N ASN A 30 10.29 14.81 -13.92
CA ASN A 30 10.91 14.82 -15.25
C ASN A 30 12.24 15.58 -15.28
N HIS A 31 12.67 16.18 -14.16
CA HIS A 31 13.93 16.90 -14.10
C HIS A 31 15.09 15.90 -14.19
N PRO A 32 15.97 16.01 -15.20
CA PRO A 32 17.10 15.10 -15.39
C PRO A 32 18.13 15.35 -14.29
N THR A 33 17.98 14.64 -13.18
CA THR A 33 18.89 14.67 -12.04
C THR A 33 19.29 13.23 -11.77
N ASP A 34 20.58 12.92 -11.94
CA ASP A 34 21.11 11.58 -11.67
C ASP A 34 21.17 11.27 -10.17
N GLU A 35 20.96 12.27 -9.31
CA GLU A 35 21.04 12.17 -7.86
C GLU A 35 19.72 12.59 -7.19
N PRO A 36 19.22 11.83 -6.18
CA PRO A 36 18.04 12.23 -5.42
C PRO A 36 18.28 13.55 -4.68
N LEU A 37 17.26 14.42 -4.67
CA LEU A 37 17.32 15.69 -3.95
C LEU A 37 17.60 15.47 -2.46
N SER A 38 18.63 16.13 -1.96
CA SER A 38 19.02 16.09 -0.55
C SER A 38 18.06 16.90 0.33
N ARG A 39 18.08 16.62 1.63
CA ARG A 39 17.33 17.39 2.63
C ARG A 39 17.72 18.88 2.63
N GLN A 40 18.97 19.20 2.32
CA GLN A 40 19.42 20.58 2.23
C GLN A 40 18.78 21.30 1.05
N GLN A 41 18.73 20.65 -0.13
CA GLN A 41 18.05 21.20 -1.31
C GLN A 41 16.55 21.40 -1.08
N LEU A 42 15.90 20.51 -0.32
CA LEU A 42 14.51 20.72 0.10
C LEU A 42 14.34 22.03 0.88
N TRP A 43 15.28 22.37 1.75
CA TRP A 43 15.24 23.58 2.57
C TRP A 43 15.61 24.83 1.75
N GLU A 44 16.52 24.72 0.80
CA GLU A 44 16.85 25.79 -0.15
C GLU A 44 15.63 26.14 -1.02
N ILE A 45 14.94 25.15 -1.58
CA ILE A 45 13.70 25.35 -2.34
C ILE A 45 12.62 25.99 -1.46
N ALA A 46 12.47 25.54 -0.21
CA ALA A 46 11.52 26.13 0.73
C ALA A 46 11.84 27.61 0.98
N ALA A 47 13.12 27.97 1.15
CA ALA A 47 13.54 29.35 1.33
C ALA A 47 13.28 30.20 0.08
N GLU A 48 13.49 29.67 -1.12
CA GLU A 48 13.15 30.34 -2.39
C GLU A 48 11.65 30.61 -2.54
N LEU A 49 10.81 29.73 -1.98
CA LEU A 49 9.35 29.86 -1.96
C LEU A 49 8.83 30.67 -0.75
N ASP A 50 9.70 31.34 0.00
CA ASP A 50 9.38 32.09 1.23
C ASP A 50 8.69 31.25 2.32
N ILE A 51 8.95 29.95 2.33
CA ILE A 51 8.48 29.01 3.35
C ILE A 51 9.46 29.00 4.52
N SER A 52 8.99 29.39 5.70
CA SER A 52 9.83 29.41 6.91
C SER A 52 10.40 28.04 7.28
N ASN A 53 11.62 28.03 7.86
CA ASN A 53 12.29 26.82 8.35
C ASN A 53 11.40 26.00 9.32
N SER A 54 10.65 26.67 10.20
CA SER A 54 9.73 26.01 11.12
C SER A 54 8.59 25.30 10.40
N MET A 55 8.08 25.87 9.30
CA MET A 55 6.98 25.31 8.54
C MET A 55 7.42 24.09 7.74
N ILE A 56 8.55 24.16 7.02
CA ILE A 56 9.07 23.02 6.26
C ILE A 56 9.48 21.86 7.19
N GLN A 57 10.03 22.15 8.37
CA GLN A 57 10.37 21.11 9.35
C GLN A 57 9.12 20.43 9.93
N ALA A 58 8.07 21.20 10.23
CA ALA A 58 6.79 20.63 10.67
C ALA A 58 6.15 19.77 9.57
N ALA A 59 6.21 20.21 8.32
CA ALA A 59 5.71 19.47 7.17
C ALA A 59 6.49 18.17 6.94
N GLU A 60 7.83 18.20 6.99
CA GLU A 60 8.69 17.03 6.89
C GLU A 60 8.36 16.00 7.98
N LYS A 61 8.19 16.45 9.23
CA LYS A 61 7.80 15.59 10.34
C LYS A 61 6.44 14.93 10.09
N ASN A 62 5.43 15.71 9.71
CA ASN A 62 4.10 15.19 9.43
C ASN A 62 4.12 14.17 8.28
N TRP A 63 4.86 14.47 7.22
CA TRP A 63 5.05 13.55 6.10
C TRP A 63 5.74 12.25 6.51
N LEU A 64 6.76 12.30 7.37
CA LEU A 64 7.42 11.09 7.89
C LEU A 64 6.46 10.23 8.73
N ASP A 65 5.67 10.87 9.60
CA ASP A 65 4.68 10.20 10.43
C ASP A 65 3.60 9.53 9.55
N GLN A 66 3.10 10.24 8.54
CA GLN A 66 2.14 9.70 7.57
C GLN A 66 2.74 8.56 6.74
N LYS A 67 3.98 8.71 6.27
CA LYS A 67 4.69 7.67 5.50
C LYS A 67 4.88 6.39 6.32
N ALA A 68 5.13 6.51 7.61
CA ALA A 68 5.22 5.34 8.50
C ALA A 68 3.88 4.61 8.58
N ILE A 69 2.78 5.33 8.74
CA ILE A 69 1.42 4.77 8.76
C ILE A 69 1.08 4.10 7.42
N ASP A 70 1.39 4.75 6.31
CA ASP A 70 1.13 4.23 4.96
C ASP A 70 1.93 2.94 4.70
N HIS A 71 3.18 2.89 5.16
CA HIS A 71 3.99 1.68 5.10
C HIS A 71 3.37 0.54 5.93
N GLN A 72 2.92 0.81 7.16
CA GLN A 72 2.21 -0.18 7.98
C GLN A 72 0.92 -0.67 7.28
N ARG A 73 0.13 0.24 6.67
CA ARG A 73 -1.08 -0.11 5.93
C ARG A 73 -0.78 -0.98 4.72
N SER A 74 0.29 -0.68 3.97
CA SER A 74 0.75 -1.50 2.85
C SER A 74 1.15 -2.91 3.31
N ALA A 75 1.92 -3.03 4.40
CA ALA A 75 2.30 -4.30 4.98
C ALA A 75 1.08 -5.11 5.45
N PHE A 76 0.11 -4.45 6.09
CA PHE A 76 -1.16 -5.08 6.49
C PHE A 76 -1.94 -5.62 5.28
N ASN A 77 -2.06 -4.81 4.22
CA ASN A 77 -2.72 -5.21 2.98
C ASN A 77 -2.05 -6.44 2.34
N LEU A 78 -0.72 -6.48 2.34
CA LEU A 78 0.03 -7.63 1.84
C LEU A 78 -0.29 -8.90 2.65
N VAL A 79 -0.27 -8.81 3.98
CA VAL A 79 -0.60 -9.95 4.86
C VAL A 79 -2.03 -10.46 4.63
N ARG A 80 -3.01 -9.56 4.45
CA ARG A 80 -4.40 -9.95 4.15
C ARG A 80 -4.51 -10.66 2.81
N ARG A 81 -3.87 -10.11 1.76
CA ARG A 81 -3.85 -10.71 0.42
C ARG A 81 -3.18 -12.08 0.44
N GLN A 82 -2.05 -12.25 1.13
CA GLN A 82 -1.39 -13.54 1.27
C GLN A 82 -2.26 -14.57 2.02
N LYS A 83 -2.95 -14.17 3.10
CA LYS A 83 -3.90 -15.04 3.80
C LYS A 83 -5.04 -15.48 2.89
N PHE A 84 -5.55 -14.59 2.04
CA PHE A 84 -6.56 -14.91 1.05
C PHE A 84 -6.02 -15.86 -0.02
N GLN A 85 -4.85 -15.57 -0.60
CA GLN A 85 -4.19 -16.43 -1.59
C GLN A 85 -4.05 -17.87 -1.07
N ARG A 86 -3.61 -18.05 0.18
CA ARG A 86 -3.54 -19.38 0.79
C ARG A 86 -4.89 -20.09 0.89
N LYS A 87 -5.97 -19.36 1.22
CA LYS A 87 -7.33 -19.94 1.25
C LYS A 87 -7.80 -20.31 -0.16
N LEU A 88 -7.54 -19.44 -1.13
CA LEU A 88 -7.87 -19.66 -2.54
C LEU A 88 -7.12 -20.87 -3.11
N THR A 89 -5.82 -21.00 -2.84
CA THR A 89 -5.02 -22.17 -3.27
C THR A 89 -5.57 -23.46 -2.67
N LYS A 90 -5.87 -23.49 -1.36
CA LYS A 90 -6.48 -24.67 -0.71
C LYS A 90 -7.83 -25.02 -1.33
N TYR A 91 -8.67 -24.01 -1.55
CA TYR A 91 -9.95 -24.17 -2.21
C TYR A 91 -9.80 -24.75 -3.62
N ALA A 92 -8.86 -24.22 -4.42
CA ALA A 92 -8.60 -24.69 -5.77
C ALA A 92 -8.15 -26.15 -5.78
N ILE A 93 -7.16 -26.53 -4.95
CA ILE A 93 -6.66 -27.91 -4.87
C ILE A 93 -7.78 -28.90 -4.56
N VAL A 94 -8.58 -28.60 -3.51
CA VAL A 94 -9.64 -29.51 -3.07
C VAL A 94 -10.77 -29.60 -4.09
N ASN A 95 -11.19 -28.48 -4.68
CA ASN A 95 -12.27 -28.50 -5.67
C ASN A 95 -11.82 -29.13 -6.99
N THR A 96 -10.60 -28.87 -7.46
CA THR A 96 -10.04 -29.55 -8.63
C THR A 96 -10.00 -31.06 -8.41
N PHE A 97 -9.61 -31.52 -7.22
CA PHE A 97 -9.67 -32.94 -6.88
C PHE A 97 -11.09 -33.49 -6.93
N PHE A 98 -12.07 -32.83 -6.31
CA PHE A 98 -13.46 -33.29 -6.32
C PHE A 98 -14.10 -33.29 -7.72
N VAL A 99 -13.81 -32.28 -8.53
CA VAL A 99 -14.30 -32.17 -9.92
C VAL A 99 -13.71 -33.30 -10.76
N ALA A 100 -12.38 -33.51 -10.70
CA ALA A 100 -11.73 -34.60 -11.41
C ALA A 100 -12.24 -35.96 -10.95
N PHE A 101 -12.40 -36.16 -9.64
CA PHE A 101 -12.90 -37.41 -9.06
C PHE A 101 -14.35 -37.70 -9.49
N ASN A 102 -15.22 -36.69 -9.45
CA ASN A 102 -16.60 -36.84 -9.90
C ASN A 102 -16.67 -37.14 -11.40
N PHE A 103 -15.84 -36.48 -12.22
CA PHE A 103 -15.77 -36.73 -13.65
C PHE A 103 -15.28 -38.13 -13.99
N VAL A 104 -14.21 -38.61 -13.32
CA VAL A 104 -13.66 -39.95 -13.56
C VAL A 104 -14.64 -41.06 -13.14
N LEU A 105 -15.34 -40.89 -12.01
CA LEU A 105 -16.25 -41.92 -11.50
C LEU A 105 -17.62 -41.94 -12.17
N VAL A 106 -18.19 -40.78 -12.48
CA VAL A 106 -19.59 -40.64 -12.91
C VAL A 106 -19.69 -40.24 -14.39
N GLY A 107 -18.58 -39.82 -15.02
CA GLY A 107 -18.56 -39.31 -16.40
C GLY A 107 -19.22 -37.94 -16.58
N THR A 108 -19.81 -37.39 -15.51
CA THR A 108 -20.57 -36.13 -15.50
C THR A 108 -20.26 -35.33 -14.23
N LEU A 109 -20.43 -34.01 -14.31
CA LEU A 109 -20.26 -33.10 -13.17
C LEU A 109 -21.62 -32.86 -12.52
N SER A 110 -21.88 -33.54 -11.40
CA SER A 110 -23.17 -33.50 -10.70
C SER A 110 -23.04 -32.87 -9.32
N TRP A 111 -22.52 -33.62 -8.34
CA TRP A 111 -22.45 -33.15 -6.95
C TRP A 111 -21.27 -32.20 -6.68
N SER A 112 -20.20 -32.31 -7.45
CA SER A 112 -18.98 -31.51 -7.28
C SER A 112 -19.22 -30.01 -7.54
N LEU A 113 -20.17 -29.67 -8.42
CA LEU A 113 -20.56 -28.28 -8.72
C LEU A 113 -21.22 -27.59 -7.51
N TYR A 114 -22.04 -28.29 -6.74
CA TYR A 114 -22.66 -27.70 -5.55
C TYR A 114 -21.63 -27.41 -4.45
N ILE A 115 -20.65 -28.30 -4.27
CA ILE A 115 -19.53 -28.08 -3.34
C ILE A 115 -18.72 -26.87 -3.78
N LEU A 116 -18.40 -26.79 -5.07
CA LEU A 116 -17.67 -25.68 -5.67
C LEU A 116 -18.41 -24.35 -5.46
N LEU A 117 -19.71 -24.29 -5.76
CA LEU A 117 -20.50 -23.08 -5.56
C LEU A 117 -20.60 -22.65 -4.10
N PHE A 118 -20.93 -23.60 -3.21
CA PHE A 118 -21.14 -23.28 -1.80
C PHE A 118 -19.84 -22.82 -1.13
N TRP A 119 -18.73 -23.50 -1.39
CA TRP A 119 -17.43 -23.11 -0.83
C TRP A 119 -16.85 -21.89 -1.55
N GLY A 120 -17.12 -21.75 -2.84
CA GLY A 120 -16.70 -20.62 -3.67
C GLY A 120 -17.26 -19.31 -3.15
N LEU A 121 -18.50 -19.29 -2.68
CA LEU A 121 -19.11 -18.12 -2.05
C LEU A 121 -18.31 -17.65 -0.82
N GLY A 122 -17.93 -18.58 0.07
CA GLY A 122 -17.14 -18.25 1.27
C GLY A 122 -15.74 -17.70 0.94
N VAL A 123 -15.11 -18.22 -0.12
CA VAL A 123 -13.84 -17.72 -0.63
C VAL A 123 -14.02 -16.34 -1.27
N ALA A 124 -15.06 -16.13 -2.08
CA ALA A 124 -15.37 -14.84 -2.69
C ALA A 124 -15.59 -13.74 -1.64
N LEU A 125 -16.37 -14.02 -0.58
CA LEU A 125 -16.57 -13.09 0.54
C LEU A 125 -15.26 -12.81 1.29
N SER A 126 -14.41 -13.82 1.46
CA SER A 126 -13.08 -13.63 2.06
C SER A 126 -12.17 -12.77 1.17
N GLY A 127 -12.27 -12.94 -0.15
CA GLY A 127 -11.56 -12.15 -1.15
C GLY A 127 -11.99 -10.70 -1.16
N TRP A 128 -13.30 -10.44 -1.18
CA TRP A 128 -13.88 -9.10 -1.06
C TRP A 128 -13.29 -8.37 0.15
N LYS A 129 -13.33 -9.02 1.33
CA LYS A 129 -12.74 -8.45 2.54
C LYS A 129 -11.23 -8.21 2.43
N ALA A 130 -10.49 -9.09 1.76
CA ALA A 130 -9.02 -8.97 1.65
C ALA A 130 -8.57 -7.84 0.71
N TYR A 131 -9.40 -7.47 -0.28
CA TYR A 131 -9.11 -6.39 -1.23
C TYR A 131 -9.81 -5.07 -0.88
N GLN A 132 -10.82 -5.11 -0.02
CA GLN A 132 -11.44 -3.90 0.52
C GLN A 132 -10.48 -3.20 1.48
N SER A 133 -9.89 -2.10 1.01
CA SER A 133 -8.93 -1.26 1.74
C SER A 133 -9.55 -0.05 2.42
N SER A 134 -10.89 -0.01 2.54
CA SER A 134 -11.64 1.09 3.13
C SER A 134 -12.80 0.59 4.00
N GLY A 135 -13.17 1.39 5.00
CA GLY A 135 -14.30 1.13 5.90
C GLY A 135 -13.90 0.87 7.35
N GLU A 136 -14.89 0.91 8.24
CA GLU A 136 -14.68 0.79 9.69
C GLU A 136 -14.08 -0.57 10.08
N GLU A 137 -14.55 -1.65 9.46
CA GLU A 137 -14.01 -3.00 9.67
C GLU A 137 -12.54 -3.13 9.24
N TYR A 138 -12.14 -2.39 8.19
CA TYR A 138 -10.74 -2.32 7.78
C TYR A 138 -9.90 -1.63 8.85
N GLU A 139 -10.35 -0.47 9.34
CA GLU A 139 -9.59 0.31 10.32
C GLU A 139 -9.45 -0.42 11.66
N ARG A 140 -10.52 -1.05 12.15
CA ARG A 140 -10.47 -1.89 13.36
C ARG A 140 -9.50 -3.06 13.21
N ALA A 141 -9.48 -3.70 12.04
CA ALA A 141 -8.56 -4.80 11.78
C ALA A 141 -7.10 -4.32 11.65
N PHE A 142 -6.88 -3.15 11.05
CA PHE A 142 -5.58 -2.51 10.96
C PHE A 142 -5.03 -2.15 12.35
N GLN A 143 -5.82 -1.47 13.19
CA GLN A 143 -5.43 -1.10 14.56
C GLN A 143 -5.07 -2.32 15.42
N ARG A 144 -5.86 -3.40 15.34
CA ARG A 144 -5.54 -4.64 16.04
C ARG A 144 -4.24 -5.26 15.54
N TRP A 145 -4.00 -5.20 14.24
CA TRP A 145 -2.79 -5.75 13.63
C TRP A 145 -1.56 -4.91 13.97
N SER A 146 -1.63 -3.58 13.87
CA SER A 146 -0.52 -2.67 14.16
C SER A 146 -0.09 -2.79 15.61
N PHE A 147 -1.04 -2.77 16.56
CA PHE A 147 -0.74 -2.95 17.98
C PHE A 147 -0.01 -4.28 18.27
N GLN A 148 -0.49 -5.39 17.69
CA GLN A 148 0.16 -6.69 17.85
C GLN A 148 1.57 -6.73 17.24
N ASN A 149 1.81 -6.00 16.17
CA ASN A 149 3.08 -6.01 15.45
C ASN A 149 4.12 -5.08 16.12
N GLU A 150 3.69 -3.91 16.60
CA GLU A 150 4.53 -2.95 17.34
C GLU A 150 5.00 -3.54 18.68
N VAL A 151 4.11 -4.21 19.43
CA VAL A 151 4.47 -4.86 20.69
C VAL A 151 5.54 -5.93 20.46
N LYS A 152 5.40 -6.74 19.40
CA LYS A 152 6.38 -7.79 19.06
C LYS A 152 7.75 -7.21 18.72
N GLN A 153 7.80 -6.14 17.93
CA GLN A 153 9.07 -5.50 17.54
C GLN A 153 9.74 -4.81 18.73
N THR A 154 8.98 -4.15 19.59
CA THR A 154 9.51 -3.47 20.78
C THR A 154 10.09 -4.47 21.76
N VAL A 155 9.36 -5.56 22.05
CA VAL A 155 9.83 -6.63 22.95
C VAL A 155 11.08 -7.31 22.40
N ALA A 156 11.12 -7.63 21.10
CA ALA A 156 12.29 -8.23 20.47
C ALA A 156 13.51 -7.31 20.55
N THR A 157 13.33 -6.00 20.31
CA THR A 157 14.43 -5.02 20.35
C THR A 157 14.97 -4.83 21.76
N VAL A 158 14.08 -4.74 22.76
CA VAL A 158 14.47 -4.62 24.18
C VAL A 158 15.20 -5.88 24.65
N TRP A 159 14.70 -7.06 24.31
CA TRP A 159 15.36 -8.33 24.63
C TRP A 159 16.77 -8.41 24.04
N THR A 160 16.93 -8.00 22.79
CA THR A 160 18.22 -7.99 22.10
C THR A 160 19.22 -7.04 22.78
N LYS A 161 18.76 -5.85 23.21
CA LYS A 161 19.61 -4.90 23.96
C LYS A 161 20.00 -5.44 25.34
N VAL A 162 19.07 -6.05 26.07
CA VAL A 162 19.35 -6.64 27.39
C VAL A 162 20.35 -7.78 27.28
N GLN A 163 20.22 -8.63 26.26
CA GLN A 163 21.16 -9.71 25.99
C GLN A 163 22.56 -9.17 25.65
N GLN A 164 22.64 -8.08 24.88
CA GLN A 164 23.92 -7.45 24.54
C GLN A 164 24.63 -6.85 25.77
N VAL A 165 23.88 -6.27 26.71
CA VAL A 165 24.43 -5.69 27.96
C VAL A 165 24.90 -6.78 28.93
N TRP A 166 24.26 -7.96 28.94
CA TRP A 166 24.68 -9.09 29.79
C TRP A 166 25.86 -9.89 29.22
N GLN A 167 26.22 -9.69 27.94
CA GLN A 167 27.39 -10.31 27.32
C GLN A 167 28.59 -9.35 27.16
N ALA A 168 28.47 -8.12 27.66
CA ALA A 168 29.56 -7.13 27.75
C ALA A 168 30.09 -7.07 29.19
#